data_AF-A0A2E9Y0D8-F1
#
_entry.id   AF-A0A2E9Y0D8-F1
#
_cell.length_a   1.000
_cell.length_b   1.000
_cell.length_c   1.000
_cell.angle_alpha   90.00
_cell.angle_beta   90.00
_cell.angle_gamma   90.00
#
_symmetry.space_group_name_H-M   'P 1'
#
loop_
_entity.id
_entity.type
_entity.pdbx_description
1 polymer ?
#
loop_
_entity_poly.entity_id
_entity_poly.type
_entity_poly.pdbx_seq_one_letter_code
_entity_poly.pdbx_strand_id
1 'polypeptide(L)'
;MYLIKRRETTTREELIAHWFANHMPDVIARAEQAAADGKLHAEHYVATLFNPKHDRRHNWDGMAQLWYGKALLRPYSAHGVEPTDTFQEKVEPYMPWATREYIVMDGALPLNPPTLNLPFPCTRSGFFKVTFLVSIKQGGDHGELYDHWLDVHVPNVRQTMQAVGGFRYVVSHGIDPERDSYAGMAELYFPDASGWAHYREQIKPDGMQHRINTWEVFYSGTEMVGIA
;
A
#
# COMPACT_ATOMS: atom_id res chain seq x y z
N MET A 1 7.28 -2.22 0.90
CA MET A 1 6.10 -2.22 0.01
C MET A 1 6.51 -2.65 -1.38
N TYR A 2 5.58 -3.12 -2.20
CA TYR A 2 5.80 -3.55 -3.59
C TYR A 2 4.61 -3.09 -4.42
N LEU A 3 4.82 -2.19 -5.38
CA LEU A 3 3.78 -1.79 -6.31
C LEU A 3 3.67 -2.83 -7.41
N ILE A 4 2.44 -3.30 -7.67
CA ILE A 4 2.19 -4.42 -8.56
C ILE A 4 1.40 -3.94 -9.77
N LYS A 5 1.90 -4.31 -10.94
CA LYS A 5 1.27 -4.05 -12.23
C LYS A 5 1.16 -5.36 -13.00
N ARG A 6 -0.03 -5.68 -13.47
CA ARG A 6 -0.24 -6.88 -14.29
C ARG A 6 0.31 -6.67 -15.70
N ARG A 7 0.77 -7.75 -16.33
CA ARG A 7 1.11 -7.71 -17.76
C ARG A 7 -0.13 -7.39 -18.58
N GLU A 8 0.06 -6.83 -19.77
CA GLU A 8 -1.07 -6.43 -20.63
C GLU A 8 -1.98 -7.59 -21.03
N THR A 9 -1.42 -8.80 -21.12
CA THR A 9 -2.13 -10.04 -21.44
C THR A 9 -2.83 -10.69 -20.24
N THR A 10 -2.62 -10.19 -19.03
CA THR A 10 -3.17 -10.75 -17.79
C THR A 10 -4.43 -10.00 -17.40
N THR A 11 -5.53 -10.71 -17.19
CA THR A 11 -6.79 -10.15 -16.69
C THR A 11 -6.71 -9.78 -15.21
N ARG A 12 -7.67 -8.98 -14.72
CA ARG A 12 -7.70 -8.63 -13.30
C ARG A 12 -8.01 -9.86 -12.44
N GLU A 13 -8.86 -10.75 -12.94
CA GLU A 13 -9.28 -11.98 -12.28
C GLU A 13 -8.10 -12.95 -12.14
N GLU A 14 -7.28 -13.10 -13.19
CA GLU A 14 -6.02 -13.87 -13.10
C GLU A 14 -5.07 -13.26 -12.07
N LEU A 15 -4.90 -11.93 -12.03
CA LEU A 15 -4.07 -11.28 -11.02
C LEU A 15 -4.54 -11.65 -9.61
N ILE A 16 -5.84 -11.54 -9.32
CA ILE A 16 -6.40 -11.89 -7.99
C ILE A 16 -6.16 -13.36 -7.69
N ALA A 17 -6.55 -14.25 -8.61
CA ALA A 17 -6.51 -15.68 -8.40
C ALA A 17 -5.08 -16.16 -8.11
N HIS A 18 -4.11 -15.71 -8.90
CA HIS A 18 -2.72 -16.14 -8.74
C HIS A 18 -2.02 -15.45 -7.58
N TRP A 19 -2.34 -14.19 -7.27
CA TRP A 19 -1.80 -13.55 -6.08
C TRP A 19 -2.27 -14.29 -4.82
N PHE A 20 -3.58 -14.53 -4.70
CA PHE A 20 -4.16 -15.17 -3.53
C PHE A 20 -3.78 -16.65 -3.41
N ALA A 21 -3.90 -17.44 -4.48
CA ALA A 21 -3.74 -18.89 -4.42
C ALA A 21 -2.31 -19.38 -4.62
N ASN A 22 -1.46 -18.65 -5.36
CA ASN A 22 -0.13 -19.11 -5.72
C ASN A 22 0.99 -18.29 -5.07
N HIS A 23 0.83 -16.97 -4.89
CA HIS A 23 1.89 -16.13 -4.36
C HIS A 23 1.85 -15.99 -2.83
N MET A 24 0.68 -15.66 -2.28
CA MET A 24 0.54 -15.39 -0.84
C MET A 24 0.95 -16.59 0.04
N PRO A 25 0.57 -17.85 -0.25
CA PRO A 25 0.96 -18.99 0.58
C PRO A 25 2.48 -19.14 0.69
N ASP A 26 3.20 -18.99 -0.41
CA ASP A 26 4.66 -19.09 -0.43
C ASP A 26 5.34 -17.94 0.34
N VAL A 27 4.78 -16.72 0.25
CA VAL A 27 5.25 -15.58 1.04
C VAL A 27 5.05 -15.83 2.54
N ILE A 28 3.88 -16.35 2.93
CA ILE A 28 3.54 -16.70 4.32
C ILE A 28 4.50 -17.77 4.84
N ALA A 29 4.63 -18.89 4.12
CA ALA A 29 5.51 -19.99 4.52
C ALA A 29 6.98 -19.54 4.67
N ARG A 30 7.47 -18.66 3.78
CA ARG A 30 8.82 -18.08 3.90
C ARG A 30 8.96 -17.19 5.14
N ALA A 31 7.95 -16.39 5.47
CA ALA A 31 7.98 -15.55 6.66
C ALA A 31 7.95 -16.40 7.94
N GLU A 32 7.10 -17.42 8.00
CA GLU A 32 7.03 -18.38 9.12
C GLU A 32 8.35 -19.13 9.32
N GLN A 33 8.95 -19.65 8.24
CA GLN A 33 10.25 -20.32 8.32
C GLN A 33 11.35 -19.36 8.78
N ALA A 34 11.37 -18.14 8.25
CA ALA A 34 12.35 -17.14 8.66
C ALA A 34 12.18 -16.78 10.16
N ALA A 35 10.95 -16.69 10.65
CA ALA A 35 10.67 -16.49 12.08
C ALA A 35 11.18 -17.65 12.93
N ALA A 36 10.88 -18.90 12.53
CA ALA A 36 11.35 -20.11 13.21
C ALA A 36 12.88 -20.20 13.27
N ASP A 37 13.56 -19.72 12.22
CA ASP A 37 15.02 -19.68 12.12
C ASP A 37 15.65 -18.49 12.88
N GLY A 38 14.86 -17.61 13.51
CA GLY A 38 15.35 -16.38 14.15
C GLY A 38 15.91 -15.35 13.14
N LYS A 39 15.49 -15.42 11.88
CA LYS A 39 15.87 -14.50 10.81
C LYS A 39 14.87 -13.35 10.70
N LEU A 40 15.28 -12.30 9.99
CA LEU A 40 14.39 -11.20 9.62
C LEU A 40 13.22 -11.75 8.79
N HIS A 41 11.99 -11.48 9.23
CA HIS A 41 10.76 -11.95 8.60
C HIS A 41 9.72 -10.84 8.60
N ALA A 42 8.70 -11.02 7.77
CA ALA A 42 7.57 -10.11 7.74
C ALA A 42 6.66 -10.41 8.94
N GLU A 43 6.37 -9.41 9.74
CA GLU A 43 5.45 -9.52 10.89
C GLU A 43 4.00 -9.35 10.43
N HIS A 44 3.76 -8.57 9.37
CA HIS A 44 2.45 -8.38 8.75
C HIS A 44 2.58 -8.46 7.23
N TYR A 45 1.51 -8.89 6.55
CA TYR A 45 1.43 -8.93 5.10
C TYR A 45 0.01 -8.65 4.61
N VAL A 46 -0.14 -7.57 3.86
CA VAL A 46 -1.40 -7.16 3.22
C VAL A 46 -1.16 -6.91 1.74
N ALA A 47 -2.04 -7.42 0.89
CA ALA A 47 -2.13 -7.08 -0.52
C ALA A 47 -3.41 -6.26 -0.77
N THR A 48 -3.24 -5.03 -1.25
CA THR A 48 -4.33 -4.14 -1.66
C THR A 48 -4.54 -4.25 -3.16
N LEU A 49 -5.78 -4.46 -3.59
CA LEU A 49 -6.17 -4.42 -4.99
C LEU A 49 -6.81 -3.08 -5.31
N PHE A 50 -6.29 -2.37 -6.31
CA PHE A 50 -6.88 -1.11 -6.73
C PHE A 50 -8.11 -1.37 -7.62
N ASN A 51 -9.12 -0.54 -7.44
CA ASN A 51 -10.33 -0.55 -8.24
C ASN A 51 -10.00 0.03 -9.62
N PRO A 52 -10.44 -0.63 -10.72
CA PRO A 52 -10.20 -0.12 -12.05
C PRO A 52 -10.93 1.23 -12.25
N LYS A 53 -10.27 2.15 -12.95
CA LYS A 53 -10.89 3.36 -13.50
C LYS A 53 -11.40 3.05 -14.90
N HIS A 54 -12.68 3.32 -15.15
CA HIS A 54 -13.31 3.06 -16.45
C HIS A 54 -12.81 3.99 -17.57
N ASP A 55 -12.33 5.18 -17.20
CA ASP A 55 -11.92 6.25 -18.10
C ASP A 55 -10.42 6.25 -18.44
N ARG A 56 -9.60 5.58 -17.62
CA ARG A 56 -8.14 5.49 -17.84
C ARG A 56 -7.52 4.28 -17.15
N ARG A 57 -6.49 3.71 -17.77
CA ARG A 57 -5.67 2.67 -17.14
C ARG A 57 -4.83 3.30 -16.02
N HIS A 58 -4.76 2.61 -14.89
CA HIS A 58 -3.85 2.95 -13.80
C HIS A 58 -2.42 2.51 -14.12
N ASN A 59 -1.43 3.19 -13.53
CA ASN A 59 -0.05 2.74 -13.56
C ASN A 59 0.16 1.46 -12.73
N TRP A 60 -0.71 1.21 -11.75
CA TRP A 60 -0.62 0.10 -10.81
C TRP A 60 -1.98 -0.58 -10.63
N ASP A 61 -1.99 -1.91 -10.54
CA ASP A 61 -3.20 -2.71 -10.31
C ASP A 61 -3.39 -3.04 -8.81
N GLY A 62 -2.32 -2.95 -8.02
CA GLY A 62 -2.35 -3.16 -6.58
C GLY A 62 -1.00 -2.92 -5.92
N MET A 63 -0.92 -3.30 -4.64
CA MET A 63 0.29 -3.18 -3.84
C MET A 63 0.37 -4.27 -2.77
N ALA A 64 1.55 -4.84 -2.55
CA ALA A 64 1.88 -5.63 -1.37
C ALA A 64 2.58 -4.75 -0.31
N GLN A 65 2.07 -4.76 0.91
CA GLN A 65 2.70 -4.18 2.09
C GLN A 65 3.15 -5.32 3.00
N LEU A 66 4.43 -5.35 3.34
CA LEU A 66 5.03 -6.29 4.28
C LEU A 66 5.81 -5.46 5.30
N TRP A 67 5.60 -5.74 6.58
CA TRP A 67 6.21 -5.02 7.69
C TRP A 67 7.34 -5.85 8.28
N TYR A 68 8.48 -5.22 8.52
CA TYR A 68 9.68 -5.86 9.04
C TYR A 68 10.25 -4.99 10.16
N GLY A 69 10.94 -5.59 11.14
CA GLY A 69 11.64 -4.84 12.19
C GLY A 69 12.78 -3.93 11.70
N LYS A 70 13.20 -4.04 10.42
CA LYS A 70 14.13 -3.12 9.75
C LYS A 70 13.93 -3.14 8.24
N ALA A 71 14.44 -2.10 7.57
CA ALA A 71 14.42 -2.03 6.11
C ALA A 71 15.14 -3.25 5.48
N LEU A 72 14.51 -3.83 4.45
CA LEU A 72 15.14 -4.86 3.63
C LEU A 72 16.25 -4.25 2.77
N LEU A 73 17.27 -5.06 2.48
CA LEU A 73 18.24 -4.70 1.45
C LEU A 73 17.54 -4.66 0.10
N ARG A 74 17.81 -3.61 -0.68
CA ARG A 74 17.32 -3.52 -2.06
C ARG A 74 18.01 -4.62 -2.89
N PRO A 75 17.24 -5.49 -3.57
CA PRO A 75 17.82 -6.51 -4.42
C PRO A 75 18.49 -5.86 -5.64
N TYR A 76 19.42 -6.59 -6.24
CA TYR A 76 20.11 -6.14 -7.46
C TYR A 76 19.18 -6.18 -8.69
N SER A 77 18.29 -7.16 -8.74
CA SER A 77 17.30 -7.35 -9.81
C SER A 77 15.87 -7.29 -9.26
N ALA A 78 14.93 -6.93 -10.13
CA ALA A 78 13.51 -6.99 -9.82
C ALA A 78 13.04 -8.44 -9.60
N HIS A 79 12.06 -8.59 -8.72
CA HIS A 79 11.35 -9.85 -8.54
C HIS A 79 10.52 -10.14 -9.80
N GLY A 80 10.41 -11.41 -10.19
CA GLY A 80 9.65 -11.82 -11.37
C GLY A 80 10.32 -11.55 -12.73
N VAL A 81 11.61 -11.17 -12.76
CA VAL A 81 12.41 -11.21 -14.00
C VAL A 81 12.50 -12.66 -14.49
N GLU A 82 12.91 -13.55 -13.61
CA GLU A 82 12.75 -15.00 -13.74
C GLU A 82 11.62 -15.41 -12.78
N PRO A 83 10.41 -15.71 -13.27
CA PRO A 83 9.28 -16.05 -12.42
C PRO A 83 9.52 -17.31 -11.58
N THR A 84 9.20 -17.25 -10.29
CA THR A 84 9.23 -18.42 -9.40
C THR A 84 7.85 -19.02 -9.13
N ASP A 85 6.80 -18.31 -9.52
CA ASP A 85 5.41 -18.72 -9.36
C ASP A 85 4.54 -18.10 -10.47
N THR A 86 3.30 -18.58 -10.62
CA THR A 86 2.39 -18.09 -11.66
C THR A 86 1.97 -16.65 -11.46
N PHE A 87 1.99 -16.10 -10.24
CA PHE A 87 1.74 -14.67 -10.07
C PHE A 87 2.84 -13.84 -10.75
N GLN A 88 4.11 -14.21 -10.59
CA GLN A 88 5.24 -13.55 -11.25
C GLN A 88 5.23 -13.71 -12.78
N GLU A 89 4.66 -14.79 -13.31
CA GLU A 89 4.41 -14.91 -14.76
C GLU A 89 3.38 -13.88 -15.25
N LYS A 90 2.43 -13.50 -14.39
CA LYS A 90 1.26 -12.66 -14.70
C LYS A 90 1.47 -11.17 -14.41
N VAL A 91 2.50 -10.82 -13.64
CA VAL A 91 2.83 -9.42 -13.33
C VAL A 91 4.11 -8.96 -14.03
N GLU A 92 4.24 -7.65 -14.21
CA GLU A 92 5.51 -7.04 -14.59
C GLU A 92 6.52 -7.17 -13.43
N PRO A 93 7.84 -7.27 -13.70
CA PRO A 93 8.83 -7.31 -12.64
C PRO A 93 8.72 -6.11 -11.69
N TYR A 94 8.90 -6.37 -10.40
CA TYR A 94 8.64 -5.37 -9.34
C TYR A 94 9.80 -5.29 -8.34
N MET A 95 9.99 -4.09 -7.77
CA MET A 95 11.04 -3.79 -6.80
C MET A 95 10.45 -3.50 -5.42
N PRO A 96 11.15 -3.83 -4.32
CA PRO A 96 10.78 -3.33 -3.02
C PRO A 96 10.98 -1.82 -2.96
N TRP A 97 9.96 -1.15 -2.44
CA TRP A 97 9.98 0.22 -1.99
C TRP A 97 10.03 0.22 -0.46
N ALA A 98 11.18 0.55 0.10
CA ALA A 98 11.39 0.56 1.54
C ALA A 98 10.87 1.87 2.14
N THR A 99 10.00 1.76 3.14
CA THR A 99 9.36 2.93 3.75
C THR A 99 9.30 2.81 5.26
N ARG A 100 9.23 3.96 5.92
CA ARG A 100 8.87 4.09 7.32
C ARG A 100 7.40 4.50 7.42
N GLU A 101 6.61 3.68 8.11
CA GLU A 101 5.19 3.93 8.32
C GLU A 101 4.94 4.73 9.61
N TYR A 102 3.95 5.61 9.55
CA TYR A 102 3.44 6.44 10.63
C TYR A 102 1.92 6.23 10.70
N ILE A 103 1.47 5.59 11.78
CA ILE A 103 0.04 5.38 12.04
C ILE A 103 -0.51 6.64 12.70
N VAL A 104 -1.32 7.40 11.97
CA VAL A 104 -1.88 8.69 12.44
C VAL A 104 -3.23 8.50 13.11
N MET A 105 -4.08 7.67 12.53
CA MET A 105 -5.36 7.24 13.09
C MET A 105 -5.45 5.73 12.95
N ASP A 106 -5.63 5.03 14.07
CA ASP A 106 -5.57 3.56 14.15
C ASP A 106 -6.97 2.94 14.33
N GLY A 107 -7.88 3.26 13.42
CA GLY A 107 -9.19 2.62 13.41
C GLY A 107 -9.09 1.15 13.04
N ALA A 108 -10.00 0.36 13.61
CA ALA A 108 -10.01 -1.09 13.48
C ALA A 108 -10.25 -1.55 12.03
N LEU A 109 -9.52 -2.60 11.64
CA LEU A 109 -9.71 -3.32 10.38
C LEU A 109 -9.94 -4.80 10.70
N PRO A 110 -11.17 -5.17 11.13
CA PRO A 110 -11.46 -6.50 11.62
C PRO A 110 -11.22 -7.56 10.56
N LEU A 111 -10.78 -8.73 11.02
CA LEU A 111 -10.59 -9.93 10.20
C LEU A 111 -11.65 -10.96 10.57
N ASN A 112 -12.10 -11.71 9.57
CA ASN A 112 -12.97 -12.87 9.76
C ASN A 112 -12.37 -14.07 9.01
N PRO A 113 -11.28 -14.67 9.52
CA PRO A 113 -10.60 -15.77 8.85
C PRO A 113 -11.49 -17.02 8.78
N PRO A 114 -11.28 -17.90 7.78
CA PRO A 114 -12.02 -19.15 7.67
C PRO A 114 -11.73 -20.09 8.85
N THR A 115 -12.73 -20.88 9.25
CA THR A 115 -12.63 -21.85 10.36
C THR A 115 -12.44 -23.30 9.90
N LEU A 116 -12.69 -23.60 8.62
CA LEU A 116 -12.55 -24.94 8.02
C LEU A 116 -11.24 -25.14 7.25
N ASN A 117 -10.48 -24.07 7.02
CA ASN A 117 -9.22 -24.06 6.28
C ASN A 117 -8.17 -23.30 7.11
N LEU A 118 -6.92 -23.25 6.61
CA LEU A 118 -5.91 -22.36 7.18
C LEU A 118 -6.43 -20.92 7.20
N PRO A 119 -6.18 -20.15 8.28
CA PRO A 119 -6.76 -18.82 8.46
C PRO A 119 -6.25 -17.78 7.47
N PHE A 120 -5.12 -18.04 6.81
CA PHE A 120 -4.50 -17.15 5.83
C PHE A 120 -4.03 -17.89 4.57
N PRO A 121 -4.01 -17.21 3.40
CA PRO A 121 -4.52 -15.86 3.20
C PRO A 121 -6.05 -15.79 3.37
N CYS A 122 -6.55 -14.68 3.90
CA CYS A 122 -7.98 -14.35 3.96
C CYS A 122 -8.22 -12.96 3.38
N THR A 123 -9.47 -12.48 3.39
CA THR A 123 -9.81 -11.13 2.91
C THR A 123 -10.47 -10.32 4.00
N ARG A 124 -10.35 -9.00 3.89
CA ARG A 124 -11.20 -8.04 4.60
C ARG A 124 -11.72 -6.98 3.65
N SER A 125 -12.91 -6.51 3.94
CA SER A 125 -13.67 -5.53 3.16
C SER A 125 -14.63 -4.77 4.09
N GLY A 126 -15.57 -4.00 3.53
CA GLY A 126 -16.48 -3.17 4.32
C GLY A 126 -15.94 -1.78 4.63
N PHE A 127 -15.00 -1.30 3.82
CA PHE A 127 -14.44 0.04 3.89
C PHE A 127 -14.22 0.61 2.49
N PHE A 128 -14.03 1.92 2.43
CA PHE A 128 -13.53 2.64 1.26
C PHE A 128 -12.15 3.23 1.58
N LYS A 129 -11.13 2.70 0.93
CA LYS A 129 -9.73 3.09 1.10
C LYS A 129 -9.28 3.95 -0.07
N VAL A 130 -8.63 5.06 0.24
CA VAL A 130 -7.98 5.95 -0.73
C VAL A 130 -6.47 5.89 -0.49
N THR A 131 -5.73 5.44 -1.51
CA THR A 131 -4.27 5.40 -1.49
C THR A 131 -3.72 6.50 -2.38
N PHE A 132 -2.80 7.30 -1.83
CA PHE A 132 -2.04 8.32 -2.54
C PHE A 132 -0.60 7.86 -2.69
N LEU A 133 -0.07 7.88 -3.91
CA LEU A 133 1.38 7.79 -4.15
C LEU A 133 1.89 9.19 -4.46
N VAL A 134 2.81 9.71 -3.66
CA VAL A 134 3.25 11.11 -3.70
C VAL A 134 4.66 11.20 -4.26
N SER A 135 4.84 12.01 -5.29
CA SER A 135 6.15 12.33 -5.84
C SER A 135 6.58 13.74 -5.44
N ILE A 136 7.88 13.91 -5.21
CA ILE A 136 8.48 15.22 -4.93
C ILE A 136 8.82 15.95 -6.23
N LYS A 137 8.92 17.28 -6.18
CA LYS A 137 9.50 18.08 -7.28
C LYS A 137 10.94 17.71 -7.56
N GLN A 138 11.34 17.83 -8.83
CA GLN A 138 12.72 17.63 -9.23
C GLN A 138 13.64 18.58 -8.46
N GLY A 139 14.67 18.02 -7.80
CA GLY A 139 15.57 18.78 -6.93
C GLY A 139 14.96 19.28 -5.63
N GLY A 140 13.74 18.83 -5.28
CA GLY A 140 13.10 19.15 -4.01
C GLY A 140 13.77 18.47 -2.82
N ASP A 141 13.62 19.06 -1.64
CA ASP A 141 14.16 18.54 -0.40
C ASP A 141 13.19 17.53 0.24
N HIS A 142 13.62 16.27 0.33
CA HIS A 142 12.84 15.19 0.95
C HIS A 142 12.65 15.39 2.45
N GLY A 143 13.66 15.92 3.15
CA GLY A 143 13.56 16.24 4.57
C GLY A 143 12.50 17.32 4.80
N GLU A 144 12.55 18.41 4.03
CA GLU A 144 11.54 19.46 4.11
C GLU A 144 10.13 18.95 3.77
N LEU A 145 9.99 18.08 2.77
CA LEU A 145 8.71 17.43 2.47
C LEU A 145 8.23 16.59 3.64
N TYR A 146 9.07 15.74 4.23
CA TYR A 146 8.69 14.84 5.31
C TYR A 146 8.35 15.58 6.60
N ASP A 147 9.12 16.60 6.96
CA ASP A 147 8.86 17.46 8.11
C ASP A 147 7.52 18.18 7.92
N HIS A 148 7.28 18.81 6.76
CA HIS A 148 5.99 19.46 6.48
C HIS A 148 4.83 18.46 6.45
N TRP A 149 5.06 17.26 5.93
CA TRP A 149 4.03 16.22 5.89
C TRP A 149 3.61 15.84 7.32
N LEU A 150 4.55 15.59 8.23
CA LEU A 150 4.24 15.17 9.60
C LEU A 150 3.75 16.33 10.48
N ASP A 151 4.37 17.50 10.38
CA ASP A 151 4.12 18.59 11.33
C ASP A 151 2.96 19.51 10.93
N VAL A 152 2.61 19.54 9.63
CA VAL A 152 1.58 20.44 9.09
C VAL A 152 0.47 19.67 8.38
N HIS A 153 0.81 18.81 7.42
CA HIS A 153 -0.21 18.13 6.61
C HIS A 153 -0.98 17.08 7.41
N VAL A 154 -0.29 16.23 8.17
CA VAL A 154 -0.90 15.18 8.99
C VAL A 154 -1.94 15.74 9.96
N PRO A 155 -1.69 16.82 10.74
CA PRO A 155 -2.71 17.44 11.58
C PRO A 155 -3.95 17.90 10.80
N ASN A 156 -3.76 18.53 9.64
CA ASN A 156 -4.85 19.00 8.78
C ASN A 156 -5.70 17.84 8.24
N VAL A 157 -5.05 16.79 7.71
CA VAL A 157 -5.72 15.58 7.22
C VAL A 157 -6.44 14.88 8.35
N ARG A 158 -5.80 14.68 9.51
CA ARG A 158 -6.40 14.03 10.68
C ARG A 158 -7.65 14.78 11.14
N GLN A 159 -7.57 16.10 11.29
CA GLN A 159 -8.72 16.91 11.70
C GLN A 159 -9.89 16.77 10.71
N THR A 160 -9.59 16.84 9.41
CA THR A 160 -10.61 16.70 8.35
C THR A 160 -11.21 15.29 8.33
N MET A 161 -10.37 14.26 8.43
CA MET A 161 -10.78 12.85 8.51
C MET A 161 -11.74 12.60 9.67
N GLN A 162 -11.42 13.09 10.86
CA GLN A 162 -12.28 12.97 12.04
C GLN A 162 -13.63 13.66 11.83
N ALA A 163 -13.65 14.85 11.21
CA ALA A 163 -14.88 15.60 10.96
C ALA A 163 -15.83 14.89 9.99
N VAL A 164 -15.32 14.07 9.07
CA VAL A 164 -16.11 13.35 8.06
C VAL A 164 -16.30 11.86 8.36
N GLY A 165 -15.92 11.41 9.57
CA GLY A 165 -16.07 10.01 9.99
C GLY A 165 -15.06 9.04 9.37
N GLY A 166 -13.95 9.54 8.82
CA GLY A 166 -12.80 8.71 8.48
C GLY A 166 -12.20 8.08 9.74
N PHE A 167 -11.81 6.81 9.66
CA PHE A 167 -11.47 6.03 10.86
C PHE A 167 -10.02 5.59 10.92
N ARG A 168 -9.32 5.48 9.79
CA ARG A 168 -7.89 5.13 9.76
C ARG A 168 -7.15 6.00 8.77
N TYR A 169 -5.95 6.44 9.16
CA TYR A 169 -5.05 7.25 8.35
C TYR A 169 -3.62 6.85 8.65
N VAL A 170 -2.88 6.48 7.60
CA VAL A 170 -1.49 6.04 7.68
C VAL A 170 -0.68 6.79 6.62
N VAL A 171 0.54 7.16 6.97
CA VAL A 171 1.52 7.78 6.05
C VAL A 171 2.78 6.94 6.04
N SER A 172 3.38 6.74 4.87
CA SER A 172 4.62 6.00 4.69
C SER A 172 5.63 6.83 3.92
N HIS A 173 6.78 7.15 4.52
CA HIS A 173 7.86 7.89 3.88
C HIS A 173 8.92 6.95 3.31
N GLY A 174 9.42 7.24 2.11
CA GLY A 174 10.56 6.54 1.52
C GLY A 174 11.80 6.60 2.41
N ILE A 175 12.49 5.48 2.56
CA ILE A 175 13.76 5.42 3.31
C ILE A 175 14.94 5.81 2.42
N ASP A 176 14.87 5.51 1.12
CA ASP A 176 15.89 5.87 0.12
C ASP A 176 15.21 6.53 -1.10
N PRO A 177 14.61 7.71 -0.90
CA PRO A 177 13.65 8.27 -1.87
C PRO A 177 14.32 8.78 -3.15
N GLU A 178 15.65 8.95 -3.17
CA GLU A 178 16.40 9.28 -4.40
C GLU A 178 16.37 8.15 -5.43
N ARG A 179 16.10 6.90 -4.99
CA ARG A 179 16.08 5.71 -5.84
C ARG A 179 14.68 5.20 -6.17
N ASP A 180 13.66 5.85 -5.62
CA ASP A 180 12.27 5.44 -5.75
C ASP A 180 11.44 6.48 -6.50
N SER A 181 10.45 6.02 -7.26
CA SER A 181 9.61 6.90 -8.08
C SER A 181 8.67 7.79 -7.25
N TYR A 182 8.46 7.43 -5.99
CA TYR A 182 7.59 8.14 -5.06
C TYR A 182 8.35 8.42 -3.76
N ALA A 183 8.18 9.64 -3.25
CA ALA A 183 8.74 10.05 -1.97
C ALA A 183 7.97 9.43 -0.79
N GLY A 184 6.68 9.15 -0.95
CA GLY A 184 5.87 8.57 0.11
C GLY A 184 4.49 8.13 -0.36
N MET A 185 3.72 7.55 0.57
CA MET A 185 2.35 7.11 0.37
C MET A 185 1.48 7.58 1.54
N ALA A 186 0.21 7.86 1.27
CA ALA A 186 -0.82 8.01 2.30
C ALA A 186 -1.99 7.07 2.04
N GLU A 187 -2.60 6.54 3.10
CA GLU A 187 -3.77 5.69 3.03
C GLU A 187 -4.84 6.19 3.99
N LEU A 188 -6.00 6.57 3.45
CA LEU A 188 -7.14 7.09 4.20
C LEU A 188 -8.28 6.08 4.09
N TYR A 189 -8.91 5.75 5.21
CA TYR A 189 -10.00 4.78 5.27
C TYR A 189 -11.29 5.44 5.78
N PHE A 190 -12.35 5.20 5.04
CA PHE A 190 -13.71 5.66 5.32
C PHE A 190 -14.65 4.46 5.35
N PRO A 191 -15.81 4.56 6.01
CA PRO A 191 -16.83 3.51 5.95
C PRO A 191 -17.29 3.24 4.51
N ASP A 192 -17.44 4.30 3.71
CA ASP A 192 -17.85 4.24 2.30
C ASP A 192 -17.35 5.45 1.50
N ALA A 193 -17.70 5.50 0.21
CA ALA A 193 -17.25 6.55 -0.72
C ALA A 193 -17.75 7.97 -0.37
N SER A 194 -18.83 8.11 0.41
CA SER A 194 -19.35 9.42 0.83
C SER A 194 -18.38 10.12 1.79
N GLY A 195 -17.70 9.37 2.66
CA GLY A 195 -16.66 9.93 3.54
C GLY A 195 -15.53 10.59 2.75
N TRP A 196 -15.10 9.96 1.67
CA TRP A 196 -14.12 10.55 0.74
C TRP A 196 -14.66 11.76 0.00
N ALA A 197 -15.93 11.75 -0.41
CA ALA A 197 -16.56 12.91 -1.06
C ALA A 197 -16.55 14.12 -0.11
N HIS A 198 -17.04 13.96 1.13
CA HIS A 198 -17.05 15.01 2.14
C HIS A 198 -15.64 15.46 2.52
N TYR A 199 -14.67 14.54 2.60
CA TYR A 199 -13.27 14.89 2.84
C TYR A 199 -12.76 15.92 1.83
N ARG A 200 -13.00 15.68 0.53
CA ARG A 200 -12.53 16.58 -0.53
C ARG A 200 -13.19 17.95 -0.49
N GLU A 201 -14.40 18.06 0.04
CA GLU A 201 -15.11 19.33 0.21
C GLU A 201 -14.56 20.15 1.38
N GLN A 202 -13.93 19.49 2.36
CA GLN A 202 -13.54 20.11 3.63
C GLN A 202 -12.03 20.32 3.79
N ILE A 203 -11.20 19.49 3.14
CA ILE A 203 -9.74 19.60 3.27
C ILE A 203 -9.25 20.96 2.76
N LYS A 204 -8.47 21.65 3.58
CA LYS A 204 -7.92 22.96 3.24
C LYS A 204 -6.48 22.83 2.72
N PRO A 205 -6.05 23.67 1.77
CA PRO A 205 -4.64 23.73 1.39
C PRO A 205 -3.78 24.12 2.59
N ASP A 206 -2.65 23.46 2.76
CA ASP A 206 -1.70 23.67 3.87
C ASP A 206 -0.26 23.88 3.40
N GLY A 207 -0.06 24.00 2.09
CA GLY A 207 1.23 24.24 1.48
C GLY A 207 1.96 22.98 1.02
N MET A 208 1.44 21.77 1.26
CA MET A 208 2.03 20.54 0.74
C MET A 208 2.18 20.56 -0.79
N GLN A 209 1.23 21.18 -1.50
CA GLN A 209 1.24 21.35 -2.96
C GLN A 209 2.49 22.09 -3.49
N HIS A 210 3.18 22.85 -2.64
CA HIS A 210 4.39 23.56 -3.05
C HIS A 210 5.63 22.65 -3.11
N ARG A 211 5.59 21.50 -2.43
CA ARG A 211 6.71 20.55 -2.32
C ARG A 211 6.57 19.33 -3.23
N ILE A 212 5.33 18.92 -3.49
CA ILE A 212 5.04 17.74 -4.33
C ILE A 212 4.98 18.11 -5.81
N ASN A 213 5.35 17.18 -6.68
CA ASN A 213 5.22 17.32 -8.13
C ASN A 213 3.84 16.87 -8.59
N THR A 214 3.54 15.60 -8.34
CA THR A 214 2.26 14.97 -8.66
C THR A 214 1.93 13.92 -7.60
N TRP A 215 0.66 13.53 -7.57
CA TRP A 215 0.19 12.40 -6.77
C TRP A 215 -0.74 11.53 -7.62
N GLU A 216 -0.65 10.22 -7.40
CA GLU A 216 -1.59 9.26 -7.95
C GLU A 216 -2.60 8.84 -6.89
N VAL A 217 -3.87 8.74 -7.27
CA VAL A 217 -4.96 8.37 -6.36
C VAL A 217 -5.59 7.06 -6.82
N PHE A 218 -5.66 6.11 -5.90
CA PHE A 218 -6.28 4.81 -6.07
C PHE A 218 -7.38 4.60 -5.05
N TYR A 219 -8.47 3.96 -5.47
CA TYR A 219 -9.53 3.53 -4.58
C TYR A 219 -9.47 2.01 -4.43
N SER A 220 -9.81 1.51 -3.25
CA SER A 220 -9.89 0.08 -2.98
C SER A 220 -10.94 -0.18 -1.92
N GLY A 221 -11.56 -1.36 -1.95
CA GLY A 221 -12.53 -1.79 -0.93
C GLY A 221 -12.27 -3.21 -0.44
N THR A 222 -11.13 -3.78 -0.80
CA THR A 222 -10.76 -5.14 -0.43
C THR A 222 -9.25 -5.24 -0.26
N GLU A 223 -8.85 -5.89 0.82
CA GLU A 223 -7.49 -6.29 1.09
C GLU A 223 -7.44 -7.80 1.28
N MET A 224 -6.40 -8.42 0.73
CA MET A 224 -6.05 -9.81 1.00
C MET A 224 -4.97 -9.80 2.10
N VAL A 225 -5.20 -10.51 3.19
CA VAL A 225 -4.32 -10.50 4.36
C VAL A 225 -3.65 -11.86 4.46
N GLY A 226 -2.32 -11.87 4.54
CA GLY A 226 -1.50 -13.08 4.64
C GLY A 226 -0.91 -13.28 6.04
N ILE A 227 -0.51 -12.20 6.70
CA ILE A 227 0.01 -12.22 8.08
C ILE A 227 -0.63 -11.03 8.78
N ALA A 228 -1.25 -11.28 9.94
CA ALA A 228 -2.03 -10.29 10.68
C ALA A 228 -1.23 -9.61 11.80
#